data_AF-A0A8B3FG46-F1
#
_entry.id   AF-A0A8B3FG46-F1
#
_cell.length_a   1.000
_cell.length_b   1.000
_cell.length_c   1.000
_cell.angle_alpha   90.00
_cell.angle_beta   90.00
_cell.angle_gamma   90.00
#
_symmetry.space_group_name_H-M   'P 1'
#
loop_
_entity.id
_entity.type
_entity.pdbx_description
1 polymer ?
#
loop_
_entity_poly.entity_id
_entity_poly.type
_entity_poly.pdbx_seq_one_letter_code
_entity_poly.pdbx_strand_id
1 'polypeptide(L)'
;MKINDEMTFYIEVKSSISKLIDTYGKYLDEKTINSVNHFLAHGEYEMAYEGMFIDLMLIGFNPDNIDIPHYIRIGTLLGLNKESTFDFYFWNKLNSYLNLS
;
A
#
# COMPACT_ATOMS: atom_id res chain seq x y z
N MET A 1 -2.93 20.35 7.05
CA MET A 1 -3.54 19.30 7.90
C MET A 1 -3.22 19.67 9.34
N LYS A 2 -4.14 19.53 10.31
CA LYS A 2 -3.77 19.75 11.72
C LYS A 2 -2.95 18.54 12.17
N ILE A 3 -2.04 18.71 13.15
CA ILE A 3 -1.15 17.64 13.66
C ILE A 3 -1.94 16.37 14.04
N ASN A 4 -3.14 16.53 14.62
CA ASN A 4 -4.01 15.41 15.01
C ASN A 4 -4.58 14.65 13.81
N ASP A 5 -4.85 15.34 12.70
CA ASP A 5 -5.38 14.71 11.49
C ASP A 5 -4.29 13.89 10.80
N GLU A 6 -3.05 14.42 10.76
CA GLU A 6 -1.88 13.75 10.18
C GLU A 6 -1.50 12.48 10.94
N MET A 7 -1.45 12.55 12.27
CA MET A 7 -1.21 11.37 13.11
C MET A 7 -2.30 10.31 12.91
N THR A 8 -3.56 10.73 12.80
CA THR A 8 -4.70 9.83 12.55
C THR A 8 -4.59 9.15 11.19
N PHE A 9 -4.18 9.88 10.15
CA PHE A 9 -3.95 9.34 8.82
C PHE A 9 -2.85 8.27 8.82
N TYR A 10 -1.71 8.51 9.44
CA TYR A 10 -0.64 7.51 9.45
C TYR A 10 -0.98 6.25 10.27
N ILE A 11 -1.79 6.40 11.34
CA ILE A 11 -2.36 5.25 12.06
C ILE A 11 -3.25 4.42 11.12
N GLU A 12 -4.08 5.10 10.32
CA GLU A 12 -4.93 4.46 9.31
C GLU A 12 -4.11 3.73 8.25
N VAL A 13 -3.04 4.35 7.71
CA VAL A 13 -2.16 3.70 6.73
C VAL A 13 -1.55 2.43 7.31
N LYS A 14 -0.97 2.51 8.51
CA LYS A 14 -0.37 1.36 9.18
C LYS A 14 -1.38 0.23 9.40
N SER A 15 -2.56 0.55 9.93
CA SER A 15 -3.62 -0.44 10.13
C SER A 15 -4.08 -1.08 8.82
N SER A 16 -4.17 -0.30 7.76
CA SER A 16 -4.62 -0.78 6.44
C SER A 16 -3.60 -1.73 5.79
N ILE A 17 -2.31 -1.42 5.90
CA ILE A 17 -1.23 -2.28 5.39
C ILE A 17 -1.11 -3.56 6.23
N SER A 18 -1.20 -3.46 7.56
CA SER A 18 -1.23 -4.65 8.42
C SER A 18 -2.39 -5.59 8.08
N LYS A 19 -3.58 -5.05 7.75
CA LYS A 19 -4.72 -5.86 7.30
C LYS A 19 -4.44 -6.60 5.98
N LEU A 20 -3.67 -6.00 5.06
CA LEU A 20 -3.24 -6.69 3.83
C LEU A 20 -2.29 -7.84 4.16
N ILE A 21 -1.38 -7.67 5.12
CA ILE A 21 -0.49 -8.75 5.60
C ILE A 21 -1.32 -9.86 6.25
N ASP A 22 -2.34 -9.54 7.05
CA ASP A 22 -3.21 -10.57 7.63
C ASP A 22 -4.00 -11.34 6.55
N THR A 23 -4.41 -10.65 5.48
CA THR A 23 -5.23 -11.23 4.40
C THR A 23 -4.39 -12.08 3.44
N TYR A 24 -3.21 -11.60 3.05
CA TYR A 24 -2.38 -12.20 2.00
C TYR A 24 -1.05 -12.77 2.49
N GLY A 25 -0.68 -12.57 3.75
CA GLY A 25 0.65 -12.89 4.27
C GLY A 25 1.08 -14.34 4.08
N LYS A 26 0.14 -15.29 4.05
CA LYS A 26 0.44 -16.70 3.75
C LYS A 26 0.89 -16.96 2.31
N TYR A 27 0.68 -15.99 1.41
CA TYR A 27 1.09 -16.02 0.00
C TYR A 27 2.28 -15.12 -0.28
N LEU A 28 2.68 -14.29 0.68
CA LEU A 28 3.83 -13.40 0.58
C LEU A 28 5.04 -14.07 1.21
N ASP A 29 6.22 -13.82 0.66
CA ASP A 29 7.44 -14.29 1.28
C ASP A 29 7.79 -13.47 2.54
N GLU A 30 8.59 -14.08 3.41
CA GLU A 30 8.99 -13.46 4.68
C GLU A 30 9.76 -12.15 4.47
N LYS A 31 10.52 -12.04 3.37
CA LYS A 31 11.31 -10.86 3.05
C LYS A 31 10.40 -9.69 2.72
N THR A 32 9.34 -9.88 1.93
CA THR A 32 8.31 -8.87 1.67
C THR A 32 7.68 -8.37 2.97
N ILE A 33 7.24 -9.29 3.84
CA ILE A 33 6.59 -8.92 5.12
C ILE A 33 7.57 -8.13 6.01
N ASN A 34 8.82 -8.57 6.11
CA ASN A 34 9.85 -7.90 6.91
C ASN A 34 10.18 -6.51 6.36
N SER A 35 10.30 -6.34 5.04
CA SER A 35 10.54 -5.04 4.41
C SER A 35 9.38 -4.07 4.64
N VAL A 36 8.14 -4.51 4.44
CA VAL A 36 6.96 -3.66 4.68
C VAL A 36 6.87 -3.24 6.14
N ASN A 37 7.07 -4.17 7.08
CA ASN A 37 7.08 -3.85 8.50
C ASN A 37 8.23 -2.91 8.91
N HIS A 38 9.39 -3.04 8.27
CA HIS A 38 10.51 -2.13 8.48
C HIS A 38 10.16 -0.70 8.07
N PHE A 39 9.59 -0.51 6.88
CA PHE A 39 9.15 0.81 6.40
C PHE A 39 8.07 1.42 7.31
N LEU A 40 7.08 0.62 7.72
CA LEU A 40 6.05 1.06 8.68
C LEU A 40 6.62 1.49 10.04
N ALA A 41 7.72 0.89 10.48
CA ALA A 41 8.37 1.23 11.75
C ALA A 41 9.17 2.54 11.66
N HIS A 42 9.64 2.90 10.45
CA HIS A 42 10.43 4.10 10.20
C HIS A 42 9.60 5.28 9.68
N GLY A 43 8.29 5.10 9.51
CA GLY A 43 7.40 6.14 8.98
C GLY A 43 7.52 6.35 7.47
N GLU A 44 8.08 5.38 6.76
CA GLU A 44 8.25 5.38 5.30
C GLU A 44 6.99 4.80 4.65
N TYR A 45 5.86 5.49 4.81
CA TYR A 45 4.53 4.97 4.48
C TYR A 45 4.31 4.78 2.97
N GLU A 46 4.89 5.65 2.14
CA GLU A 46 4.92 5.58 0.68
C GLU A 46 5.59 4.27 0.23
N MET A 47 6.77 3.97 0.81
CA MET A 47 7.51 2.74 0.54
C MET A 47 6.73 1.51 1.01
N ALA A 48 6.18 1.55 2.23
CA ALA A 48 5.38 0.45 2.76
C ALA A 48 4.18 0.13 1.85
N TYR A 49 3.46 1.16 1.39
CA TYR A 49 2.30 1.00 0.52
C TYR A 49 2.70 0.47 -0.85
N GLU A 50 3.66 1.12 -1.51
CA GLU A 50 4.05 0.78 -2.87
C GLU A 50 4.66 -0.60 -2.95
N GLY A 51 5.58 -0.94 -2.05
CA GLY A 51 6.19 -2.27 -1.99
C GLY A 51 5.13 -3.36 -1.78
N MET A 52 4.18 -3.13 -0.87
CA MET A 52 3.10 -4.07 -0.63
C MET A 52 2.23 -4.30 -1.87
N PHE A 53 1.82 -3.24 -2.57
CA PHE A 53 0.98 -3.39 -3.76
C PHE A 53 1.73 -3.96 -4.98
N ILE A 54 3.04 -3.69 -5.12
CA ILE A 54 3.86 -4.37 -6.12
C ILE A 54 3.83 -5.89 -5.87
N ASP A 55 4.11 -6.32 -4.65
CA ASP A 55 4.15 -7.74 -4.31
C ASP A 55 2.77 -8.41 -4.38
N LEU A 56 1.70 -7.70 -3.99
CA LEU A 56 0.33 -8.17 -4.16
C LEU A 56 -0.02 -8.38 -5.64
N MET A 57 0.34 -7.44 -6.52
CA MET A 57 0.11 -7.57 -7.97
C MET A 57 0.89 -8.77 -8.54
N LEU A 58 2.12 -9.00 -8.07
CA LEU A 58 2.95 -10.13 -8.50
C LEU A 58 2.34 -11.49 -8.14
N ILE A 59 1.70 -11.62 -6.97
CA ILE A 59 1.01 -12.85 -6.56
C ILE A 59 -0.42 -12.97 -7.11
N GLY A 60 -0.89 -11.98 -7.87
CA GLY A 60 -2.21 -12.00 -8.48
C GLY A 60 -3.36 -11.82 -7.46
N PHE A 61 -3.24 -10.91 -6.51
CA PHE A 61 -4.28 -10.68 -5.50
C PHE A 61 -5.66 -10.36 -6.11
N ASN A 62 -6.73 -10.94 -5.56
CA ASN A 62 -8.09 -10.60 -6.01
C ASN A 62 -8.55 -9.26 -5.40
N PRO A 63 -8.86 -8.22 -6.20
CA PRO A 63 -9.36 -6.94 -5.70
C PRO A 63 -10.66 -7.03 -4.90
N ASP A 64 -11.51 -8.03 -5.17
CA ASP A 64 -12.80 -8.21 -4.48
C ASP A 64 -12.64 -8.59 -3.00
N ASN A 65 -11.45 -9.02 -2.57
CA ASN A 65 -11.19 -9.40 -1.19
C ASN A 65 -10.86 -8.19 -0.29
N ILE A 66 -10.70 -6.99 -0.85
CA ILE A 66 -10.32 -5.78 -0.10
C ILE A 66 -11.13 -4.55 -0.51
N ASP A 67 -11.09 -3.51 0.33
CA ASP A 67 -11.76 -2.23 0.06
C ASP A 67 -10.89 -1.36 -0.87
N ILE A 68 -10.97 -1.62 -2.19
CA ILE A 68 -10.19 -0.89 -3.20
C ILE A 68 -10.33 0.64 -3.11
N PRO A 69 -11.55 1.23 -3.01
CA PRO A 69 -11.71 2.67 -2.85
C PRO A 69 -10.90 3.25 -1.67
N HIS A 70 -10.87 2.54 -0.54
CA HIS A 70 -10.08 2.94 0.62
C HIS A 70 -8.58 2.94 0.34
N TYR A 71 -8.05 1.88 -0.26
CA TYR A 71 -6.61 1.79 -0.57
C TYR A 71 -6.19 2.82 -1.63
N ILE A 72 -7.01 3.05 -2.67
CA ILE A 72 -6.76 4.11 -3.67
C ILE A 72 -6.72 5.49 -3.02
N ARG A 73 -7.62 5.77 -2.08
CA ARG A 73 -7.58 7.03 -1.32
C ARG A 73 -6.28 7.16 -0.53
N ILE A 74 -5.83 6.10 0.14
CA ILE A 74 -4.55 6.10 0.87
C ILE A 74 -3.40 6.39 -0.08
N GLY A 75 -3.26 5.66 -1.18
CA GLY A 75 -2.18 5.87 -2.13
C GLY A 75 -2.17 7.29 -2.73
N THR A 76 -3.35 7.86 -2.96
CA THR A 76 -3.50 9.25 -3.42
C THR A 76 -3.06 10.26 -2.35
N LEU A 77 -3.44 10.05 -1.10
CA LEU A 77 -3.07 10.93 0.02
C LEU A 77 -1.57 10.85 0.35
N LEU A 78 -0.94 9.71 0.11
CA LEU A 78 0.51 9.51 0.13
C LEU A 78 1.23 10.13 -1.09
N GLY A 79 0.49 10.67 -2.07
CA GLY A 79 1.08 11.29 -3.25
C GLY A 79 1.66 10.32 -4.29
N LEU A 80 1.44 9.01 -4.14
CA LEU A 80 1.95 7.98 -5.04
C LEU A 80 1.37 8.07 -6.46
N ASN A 81 0.24 8.77 -6.61
CA ASN A 81 -0.35 9.12 -7.90
C ASN A 81 0.43 10.20 -8.66
N LYS A 82 1.42 10.85 -8.03
CA LYS A 82 2.28 11.88 -8.61
C LYS A 82 3.72 11.41 -8.72
N GLU A 83 4.24 10.82 -7.64
CA GLU A 83 5.62 10.34 -7.57
C GLU A 83 5.65 9.00 -6.83
N SER A 84 6.20 8.00 -7.50
CA SER A 84 6.40 6.66 -6.95
C SER A 84 7.86 6.51 -6.49
N THR A 85 8.08 5.61 -5.54
CA THR A 85 9.34 5.42 -4.80
C THR A 85 10.20 4.29 -5.35
N PHE A 86 9.59 3.18 -5.76
CA PHE A 86 10.30 1.98 -6.23
C PHE A 86 10.15 1.75 -7.73
N ASP A 87 8.96 1.96 -8.26
CA ASP A 87 8.63 1.77 -9.67
C ASP A 87 7.98 3.04 -10.21
N PHE A 88 8.68 3.72 -11.12
CA PHE A 88 8.21 4.94 -11.75
C PHE A 88 6.80 4.80 -12.38
N TYR A 89 6.43 3.60 -12.82
CA TYR A 89 5.12 3.32 -13.42
C TYR A 89 4.13 2.67 -12.45
N PHE A 90 4.44 2.61 -11.16
CA PHE A 90 3.65 1.94 -10.13
C PHE A 90 2.16 2.33 -10.21
N TRP A 91 1.85 3.63 -10.17
CA TRP A 91 0.46 4.07 -10.13
C TRP A 91 -0.34 3.64 -11.36
N ASN A 92 0.28 3.72 -12.54
CA ASN A 92 -0.35 3.29 -13.79
C ASN A 92 -0.55 1.77 -13.82
N LYS A 93 0.42 1.00 -13.30
CA LYS A 93 0.31 -0.46 -13.19
C LYS A 93 -0.80 -0.86 -12.22
N LEU A 94 -0.90 -0.19 -11.07
CA LEU A 94 -1.96 -0.42 -10.09
C LEU A 94 -3.35 -0.13 -10.69
N ASN A 95 -3.52 1.02 -11.35
CA ASN A 95 -4.79 1.36 -11.99
C ASN A 95 -5.16 0.35 -13.09
N SER A 96 -4.18 -0.05 -13.91
CA SER A 96 -4.40 -1.06 -14.95
C SER A 96 -4.79 -2.41 -14.35
N TYR A 97 -4.13 -2.82 -13.26
CA TYR A 97 -4.44 -4.06 -12.55
C TYR A 97 -5.86 -4.07 -12.00
N LEU A 98 -6.31 -2.93 -11.47
CA LEU A 98 -7.62 -2.74 -10.89
C LEU A 98 -8.72 -2.39 -11.90
N ASN A 99 -8.38 -2.29 -13.19
CA ASN A 99 -9.27 -1.79 -14.25
C ASN A 99 -9.88 -0.41 -13.93
N LEU A 100 -9.10 0.46 -13.28
CA LEU A 100 -9.46 1.86 -13.02
C LEU A 100 -8.94 2.71 -14.19
N SER A 101 -9.87 3.36 -14.90
CA SER A 101 -9.61 4.23 -16.05
C SER A 101 -9.40 5.69 -15.67
#